data_AF-A0A9P7MFE9-F1
#
_entry.id   AF-A0A9P7MFE9-F1
#
_cell.length_a   1.000
_cell.length_b   1.000
_cell.length_c   1.000
_cell.angle_alpha   90.00
_cell.angle_beta   90.00
_cell.angle_gamma   90.00
#
_symmetry.space_group_name_H-M   'P 1'
#
loop_
_entity.id
_entity.type
_entity.pdbx_description
1 polymer ?
#
loop_
_entity_poly.entity_id
_entity_poly.type
_entity_poly.pdbx_seq_one_letter_code
_entity_poly.pdbx_strand_id
1 'polypeptide(L)'
;MSLSIPTHDNNPLGICLSFILTHLQQARHHSHKRPLIIGLNGVQGVGKTTLVAALAAALAGEKPKNNGGNNGVKTLVFSLDDFYLTHEDQRVLSEANPGNTLVQHRGEPGTHDITLLKSVFTALKNAHPTKIPRYDKALFSGQGDRLPEEAWISVNQPGDEPIQVIIFEGWSVGFRSLDEEDVRARWEAPSRTLRHHQLEHLLFVNDKLRGYDAVTDVFDAFIHIDSEHLDYVYAWRQEQEESLRRARGDPSAGMTPKQVVRFVDGYFPAYELYTAALRRGILKDRPGRQLRMIVGRDRKVKQVERI
;
A
#
# COMPACT_ATOMS: atom_id res chain seq x y z
N MET A 1 -21.62 -2.78 -12.73
CA MET A 1 -21.16 -2.85 -14.14
C MET A 1 -19.89 -2.02 -14.23
N SER A 2 -18.73 -2.67 -14.41
CA SER A 2 -17.44 -1.99 -14.60
C SER A 2 -17.42 -1.33 -15.98
N LEU A 3 -17.20 -0.01 -16.03
CA LEU A 3 -17.04 0.69 -17.30
C LEU A 3 -15.57 0.62 -17.72
N SER A 4 -15.29 -0.13 -18.79
CA SER A 4 -14.00 -0.07 -19.47
C SER A 4 -13.93 1.23 -20.28
N ILE A 5 -13.12 2.18 -19.83
CA ILE A 5 -12.89 3.44 -20.57
C ILE A 5 -11.63 3.22 -21.43
N PRO A 6 -11.71 3.32 -22.77
CA PRO A 6 -10.52 3.31 -23.61
C PRO A 6 -9.67 4.54 -23.27
N THR A 7 -8.54 4.36 -22.61
CA THR A 7 -7.58 5.43 -22.36
C THR A 7 -6.58 5.48 -23.50
N HIS A 8 -6.58 6.58 -24.26
CA HIS A 8 -5.52 6.85 -25.26
C HIS A 8 -4.15 7.12 -24.62
N ASP A 9 -4.12 7.34 -23.30
CA ASP A 9 -2.90 7.52 -22.53
C ASP A 9 -2.68 6.32 -21.59
N ASN A 10 -1.70 5.47 -21.93
CA ASN A 10 -1.28 4.33 -21.11
C ASN A 10 -0.32 4.73 -19.98
N ASN A 11 -0.15 6.04 -19.74
CA ASN A 11 0.70 6.56 -18.68
C ASN A 11 0.01 6.45 -17.30
N PRO A 12 0.52 5.63 -16.36
CA PRO A 12 -0.06 5.49 -15.03
C PRO A 12 -0.20 6.82 -14.28
N LEU A 13 0.75 7.75 -14.47
CA LEU A 13 0.73 9.06 -13.80
C LEU A 13 -0.48 9.89 -14.26
N GLY A 14 -0.70 9.99 -15.56
CA GLY A 14 -1.80 10.77 -16.13
C GLY A 14 -3.17 10.22 -15.71
N ILE A 15 -3.32 8.90 -15.75
CA ILE A 15 -4.53 8.18 -15.33
C ILE A 15 -4.84 8.47 -13.85
N CYS A 16 -3.86 8.24 -12.96
CA CYS A 16 -4.04 8.47 -11.53
C CYS A 16 -4.27 9.95 -11.21
N LEU A 17 -3.51 10.86 -11.82
CA LEU A 17 -3.67 12.30 -11.57
C LEU A 17 -5.06 12.79 -11.96
N SER A 18 -5.55 12.40 -13.14
CA SER A 18 -6.90 12.73 -13.59
C SER A 18 -7.97 12.22 -12.61
N PHE A 19 -7.82 10.98 -12.13
CA PHE A 19 -8.70 10.37 -11.15
C PHE A 19 -8.72 11.13 -9.81
N ILE A 20 -7.54 11.46 -9.28
CA ILE A 20 -7.40 12.23 -8.03
C ILE A 20 -8.03 13.62 -8.16
N LEU A 21 -7.69 14.36 -9.21
CA LEU A 21 -8.19 15.73 -9.41
C LEU A 21 -9.71 15.77 -9.59
N THR A 22 -10.27 14.80 -10.31
CA THR A 22 -11.73 14.67 -10.47
C THR A 22 -12.42 14.53 -9.11
N HIS A 23 -11.93 13.63 -8.26
CA HIS A 23 -12.53 13.39 -6.94
C HIS A 23 -12.26 14.52 -5.96
N LEU A 24 -11.12 15.21 -6.07
CA LEU A 24 -10.82 16.40 -5.28
C LEU A 24 -11.77 17.55 -5.62
N GLN A 25 -12.01 17.79 -6.92
CA GLN A 25 -12.97 18.80 -7.37
C GLN A 25 -14.38 18.49 -6.85
N GLN A 26 -14.82 17.23 -6.96
CA GLN A 26 -16.11 16.78 -6.40
C GLN A 26 -16.19 17.02 -4.89
N ALA A 27 -15.13 16.69 -4.14
CA ALA A 27 -15.11 16.89 -2.69
C ALA A 27 -15.21 18.38 -2.30
N ARG A 28 -14.55 19.27 -3.05
CA ARG A 28 -14.61 20.72 -2.85
C ARG A 28 -16.01 21.29 -3.12
N HIS A 29 -16.72 20.79 -4.14
CA HIS A 29 -18.10 21.20 -4.42
C HIS A 29 -19.07 20.89 -3.28
N HIS A 30 -18.82 19.82 -2.51
CA HIS A 30 -19.63 19.43 -1.35
C HIS A 30 -19.18 20.10 -0.04
N SER A 31 -18.33 21.15 -0.13
CA SER A 31 -17.79 21.91 1.01
C SER A 31 -17.14 21.03 2.10
N HIS A 32 -16.54 19.89 1.71
CA HIS A 32 -15.83 19.06 2.66
C HIS A 32 -14.59 19.80 3.19
N LYS A 33 -14.57 20.03 4.51
CA LYS A 33 -13.46 20.69 5.22
C LYS A 33 -12.28 19.76 5.53
N ARG A 34 -12.38 18.47 5.18
CA ARG A 34 -11.35 17.46 5.45
C ARG A 34 -10.60 17.07 4.17
N PRO A 35 -9.34 16.61 4.26
CA PRO A 35 -8.60 16.13 3.10
C PRO A 35 -9.32 14.99 2.37
N LEU A 36 -9.13 14.92 1.06
CA LEU A 36 -9.46 13.74 0.26
C LEU A 36 -8.47 12.62 0.61
N ILE A 37 -8.96 11.52 1.18
CA ILE A 37 -8.12 10.40 1.62
C ILE A 37 -8.15 9.30 0.56
N ILE A 38 -6.97 8.92 0.05
CA ILE A 38 -6.83 7.94 -1.03
C ILE A 38 -5.96 6.79 -0.54
N GLY A 39 -6.52 5.58 -0.57
CA GLY A 39 -5.74 4.36 -0.41
C GLY A 39 -5.10 3.96 -1.73
N LEU A 40 -3.84 3.53 -1.71
CA LEU A 40 -3.13 3.02 -2.88
C LEU A 40 -2.52 1.64 -2.60
N ASN A 41 -2.98 0.65 -3.36
CA ASN A 41 -2.47 -0.71 -3.34
C ASN A 41 -1.71 -1.06 -4.61
N GLY A 42 -0.78 -1.99 -4.48
CA GLY A 42 -0.14 -2.67 -5.58
C GLY A 42 0.87 -3.67 -5.05
N VAL A 43 1.08 -4.76 -5.78
CA VAL A 43 2.01 -5.81 -5.37
C VAL A 43 3.45 -5.29 -5.25
N GLN A 44 4.32 -6.05 -4.58
CA GLN A 44 5.73 -5.69 -4.46
C GLN A 44 6.39 -5.56 -5.85
N GLY A 45 7.28 -4.58 -6.03
CA GLY A 45 8.02 -4.40 -7.28
C GLY A 45 7.26 -3.78 -8.46
N VAL A 46 5.94 -3.53 -8.33
CA VAL A 46 5.10 -2.98 -9.43
C VAL A 46 5.41 -1.51 -9.78
N GLY A 47 6.16 -0.79 -8.92
CA GLY A 47 6.53 0.61 -9.14
C GLY A 47 5.69 1.64 -8.37
N LYS A 48 4.95 1.22 -7.33
CA LYS A 48 4.15 2.11 -6.46
C LYS A 48 4.92 3.35 -6.00
N THR A 49 6.07 3.16 -5.35
CA THR A 49 6.85 4.26 -4.76
C THR A 49 7.24 5.30 -5.83
N THR A 50 7.61 4.85 -7.03
CA THR A 50 7.90 5.73 -8.17
C THR A 50 6.67 6.50 -8.62
N LEU A 51 5.52 5.82 -8.76
CA LEU A 51 4.27 6.47 -9.15
C LEU A 51 3.79 7.47 -8.10
N VAL A 52 3.83 7.11 -6.83
CA VAL A 52 3.39 7.95 -5.71
C VAL A 52 4.25 9.20 -5.60
N ALA A 53 5.58 9.09 -5.73
CA ALA A 53 6.46 10.25 -5.77
C ALA A 53 6.15 11.18 -6.96
N ALA A 54 5.93 10.61 -8.14
CA ALA A 54 5.56 11.37 -9.33
C ALA A 54 4.18 12.05 -9.19
N LEU A 55 3.22 11.39 -8.54
CA LEU A 55 1.90 11.96 -8.24
C LEU A 55 2.00 13.13 -7.27
N ALA A 56 2.78 12.99 -6.19
CA ALA A 56 3.00 14.07 -5.23
C ALA A 56 3.60 15.32 -5.88
N ALA A 57 4.66 15.14 -6.70
CA ALA A 57 5.28 16.23 -7.45
C ALA A 57 4.30 16.89 -8.45
N ALA A 58 3.52 16.09 -9.17
CA ALA A 58 2.52 16.60 -10.11
C ALA A 58 1.39 17.38 -9.41
N LEU A 59 0.90 16.88 -8.27
CA LEU A 59 -0.12 17.56 -7.45
C LEU A 59 0.41 18.86 -6.84
N ALA A 60 1.68 18.90 -6.42
CA ALA A 60 2.33 20.11 -5.94
C ALA A 60 2.52 21.19 -7.03
N GLY A 61 2.33 20.85 -8.31
CA GLY A 61 2.46 21.78 -9.43
C GLY A 61 3.86 21.85 -10.04
N GLU A 62 4.71 20.84 -9.82
CA GLU A 62 6.13 20.84 -10.24
C GLU A 62 6.35 20.46 -11.73
N LYS A 63 5.31 20.46 -12.59
CA LYS A 63 5.40 20.14 -14.04
C LYS A 63 4.58 21.07 -14.95
N PRO A 64 4.93 21.19 -16.25
CA PRO A 64 4.99 22.48 -16.95
C PRO A 64 3.65 23.11 -17.33
N LYS A 65 3.65 24.42 -17.17
CA LYS A 65 2.63 25.43 -17.49
C LYS A 65 2.10 25.31 -18.93
N ASN A 66 1.05 24.53 -19.15
CA ASN A 66 0.28 24.61 -20.39
C ASN A 66 -1.19 25.00 -20.21
N ASN A 67 -1.72 25.10 -18.99
CA ASN A 67 -3.04 25.69 -18.74
C ASN A 67 -2.99 26.48 -17.42
N GLY A 68 -3.41 27.75 -17.48
CA GLY A 68 -3.15 28.77 -16.47
C GLY A 68 -3.61 28.43 -15.05
N GLY A 69 -2.82 28.90 -14.08
CA GLY A 69 -3.21 29.18 -12.70
C GLY A 69 -3.83 28.03 -11.91
N ASN A 70 -3.01 27.10 -11.42
CA ASN A 70 -3.41 26.28 -10.27
C ASN A 70 -2.39 26.49 -9.15
N ASN A 71 -2.86 26.96 -7.99
CA ASN A 71 -2.11 26.80 -6.75
C ASN A 71 -1.93 25.29 -6.52
N GLY A 72 -0.71 24.86 -6.17
CA GLY A 72 -0.40 23.45 -5.90
C GLY A 72 -1.36 22.83 -4.88
N VAL A 73 -1.65 21.54 -5.04
CA VAL A 73 -2.46 20.76 -4.11
C VAL A 73 -1.55 20.24 -3.00
N LYS A 74 -1.68 20.80 -1.79
CA LYS A 74 -0.95 20.33 -0.61
C LYS A 74 -1.29 18.87 -0.35
N THR A 75 -0.33 17.99 -0.61
CA THR A 75 -0.50 16.54 -0.59
C THR A 75 0.42 15.93 0.47
N LEU A 76 -0.15 15.10 1.35
CA LEU A 76 0.61 14.26 2.26
C LEU A 76 0.65 12.83 1.72
N VAL A 77 1.85 12.24 1.68
CA VAL A 77 2.07 10.85 1.32
C VAL A 77 2.74 10.14 2.47
N PHE A 78 2.24 8.96 2.85
CA PHE A 78 2.92 8.08 3.79
C PHE A 78 2.60 6.61 3.53
N SER A 79 3.47 5.73 4.03
CA SER A 79 3.41 4.30 3.77
C SER A 79 2.85 3.53 4.96
N LEU A 80 2.18 2.41 4.70
CA LEU A 80 1.89 1.42 5.75
C LEU A 80 3.18 0.91 6.40
N ASP A 81 4.27 0.83 5.66
CA ASP A 81 5.58 0.37 6.16
C ASP A 81 6.16 1.33 7.24
N ASP A 82 5.73 2.60 7.29
CA ASP A 82 6.15 3.52 8.36
C ASP A 82 5.53 3.15 9.72
N PHE A 83 4.50 2.31 9.71
CA PHE A 83 3.73 1.86 10.87
C PHE A 83 4.03 0.43 11.26
N TYR A 84 5.16 -0.15 10.83
CA TYR A 84 5.60 -1.41 11.43
C TYR A 84 5.68 -1.29 12.96
N LEU A 85 5.47 -2.42 13.64
CA LEU A 85 5.76 -2.56 15.05
C LEU A 85 7.21 -2.13 15.34
N THR A 86 7.47 -1.65 16.56
CA THR A 86 8.86 -1.47 16.99
C THR A 86 9.60 -2.81 16.94
N HIS A 87 10.93 -2.77 16.90
CA HIS A 87 11.75 -4.00 16.92
C HIS A 87 11.38 -4.89 18.11
N GLU A 88 11.19 -4.28 19.27
CA GLU A 88 10.81 -4.97 20.50
C GLU A 88 9.41 -5.59 20.42
N ASP A 89 8.40 -4.85 19.94
CA ASP A 89 7.06 -5.40 19.77
C ASP A 89 7.01 -6.51 18.71
N GLN A 90 7.82 -6.39 17.65
CA GLN A 90 7.98 -7.43 16.64
C GLN A 90 8.64 -8.70 17.22
N ARG A 91 9.60 -8.54 18.14
CA ARG A 91 10.20 -9.65 18.89
C ARG A 91 9.17 -10.36 19.76
N VAL A 92 8.37 -9.60 20.52
CA VAL A 92 7.27 -10.13 21.34
C VAL A 92 6.25 -10.89 20.49
N LEU A 93 5.86 -10.33 19.33
CA LEU A 93 4.94 -10.99 18.40
C LEU A 93 5.51 -12.32 17.89
N SER A 94 6.79 -12.33 17.52
CA SER A 94 7.50 -13.51 17.00
C SER A 94 7.59 -14.62 18.06
N GLU A 95 7.99 -14.28 19.28
CA GLU A 95 8.12 -15.20 20.41
C GLU A 95 6.79 -15.81 20.86
N ALA A 96 5.71 -15.04 20.75
CA ALA A 96 4.36 -15.54 21.01
C ALA A 96 3.85 -16.50 19.92
N ASN A 97 4.50 -16.56 18.75
CA ASN A 97 4.07 -17.33 17.58
C ASN A 97 5.23 -18.10 16.92
N PRO A 98 6.01 -18.93 17.65
CA PRO A 98 7.30 -19.44 17.17
C PRO A 98 7.23 -20.34 15.92
N GLY A 99 6.08 -20.97 15.66
CA GLY A 99 5.85 -21.78 14.45
C GLY A 99 5.33 -20.99 13.25
N ASN A 100 4.84 -19.77 13.45
CA ASN A 100 4.19 -19.00 12.40
C ASN A 100 5.20 -18.16 11.62
N THR A 101 5.71 -18.75 10.52
CA THR A 101 6.70 -18.12 9.64
C THR A 101 6.26 -16.79 9.03
N LEU A 102 4.95 -16.51 8.94
CA LEU A 102 4.40 -15.29 8.35
C LEU A 102 4.61 -14.04 9.22
N VAL A 103 4.86 -14.21 10.52
CA VAL A 103 4.95 -13.10 11.49
C VAL A 103 6.26 -13.08 12.27
N GLN A 104 7.25 -13.87 11.84
CA GLN A 104 8.60 -13.86 12.43
C GLN A 104 9.37 -12.57 12.11
N HIS A 105 8.97 -11.88 11.05
CA HIS A 105 9.55 -10.63 10.59
C HIS A 105 8.45 -9.67 10.15
N ARG A 106 8.78 -8.38 10.09
CA ARG A 106 7.88 -7.35 9.57
C ARG A 106 7.42 -7.67 8.14
N GLY A 107 6.14 -7.52 7.85
CA GLY A 107 5.60 -7.65 6.49
C GLY A 107 4.08 -7.84 6.47
N GLU A 108 3.63 -9.03 6.89
CA GLU A 108 2.23 -9.46 6.82
C GLU A 108 1.30 -8.67 7.76
N PRO A 109 -0.02 -8.60 7.47
CA PRO A 109 -0.99 -8.06 8.42
C PRO A 109 -0.85 -8.71 9.81
N GLY A 110 -0.66 -7.86 10.80
CA GLY A 110 -0.32 -8.25 12.18
C GLY A 110 1.01 -7.68 12.66
N THR A 111 1.91 -7.32 11.73
CA THR A 111 3.22 -6.75 12.07
C THR A 111 3.25 -5.21 12.07
N HIS A 112 2.09 -4.55 12.08
CA HIS A 112 1.97 -3.09 12.11
C HIS A 112 1.31 -2.64 13.40
N ASP A 113 1.68 -1.46 13.88
CA ASP A 113 1.07 -0.78 15.02
C ASP A 113 -0.24 -0.12 14.59
N ILE A 114 -1.32 -0.91 14.67
CA ILE A 114 -2.65 -0.51 14.26
C ILE A 114 -3.23 0.57 15.17
N THR A 115 -2.82 0.63 16.44
CA THR A 115 -3.25 1.67 17.37
C THR A 115 -2.68 3.03 16.95
N LEU A 116 -1.38 3.10 16.65
CA LEU A 116 -0.74 4.30 16.11
C LEU A 116 -1.33 4.69 14.74
N LEU A 117 -1.55 3.72 13.86
CA LEU A 117 -2.13 3.99 12.54
C LEU A 117 -3.53 4.63 12.68
N LYS A 118 -4.39 4.08 13.54
CA LYS A 118 -5.72 4.63 13.82
C LYS A 118 -5.67 6.04 14.42
N SER A 119 -4.76 6.30 15.34
CA SER A 119 -4.64 7.62 15.98
C SER A 119 -4.21 8.68 14.97
N VAL A 120 -3.23 8.37 14.11
CA VAL A 120 -2.78 9.26 13.02
C VAL A 120 -3.91 9.54 12.03
N PHE A 121 -4.63 8.51 11.55
CA PHE A 121 -5.75 8.72 10.63
C PHE A 121 -6.89 9.54 11.26
N THR A 122 -7.16 9.34 12.55
CA THR A 122 -8.16 10.12 13.30
C THR A 122 -7.76 11.59 13.37
N ALA A 123 -6.50 11.90 13.66
CA ALA A 123 -6.00 13.27 13.69
C ALA A 123 -6.04 13.91 12.30
N LEU A 124 -5.55 13.21 11.27
CA LEU A 124 -5.53 13.68 9.88
C LEU A 124 -6.93 13.98 9.33
N LYS A 125 -7.91 13.10 9.60
CA LYS A 125 -9.30 13.29 9.17
C LYS A 125 -9.94 14.56 9.76
N ASN A 126 -9.53 14.93 10.97
CA ASN A 126 -10.01 16.11 11.68
C ASN A 126 -9.10 17.34 11.50
N ALA A 127 -8.08 17.27 10.64
CA ALA A 127 -7.08 18.31 10.45
C ALA A 127 -6.37 18.73 11.75
N HIS A 128 -6.23 17.81 12.70
CA HIS A 128 -5.49 18.05 13.94
C HIS A 128 -3.99 17.87 13.74
N PRO A 129 -3.15 18.60 14.51
CA PRO A 129 -1.72 18.38 14.57
C PRO A 129 -1.40 16.91 14.89
N THR A 130 -0.52 16.31 14.12
CA THR A 130 -0.02 14.94 14.38
C THR A 130 1.38 14.77 13.81
N LYS A 131 2.00 13.64 14.10
CA LYS A 131 3.27 13.21 13.51
C LYS A 131 3.07 11.91 12.73
N ILE A 132 3.70 11.81 11.57
CA ILE A 132 3.76 10.56 10.79
C ILE A 132 5.06 9.84 11.17
N PRO A 133 4.98 8.56 11.62
CA PRO A 133 6.16 7.81 12.00
C PRO A 133 7.11 7.62 10.82
N ARG A 134 8.36 7.27 11.16
CA ARG A 134 9.39 6.90 10.20
C ARG A 134 9.98 5.58 10.64
N TYR A 135 10.10 4.64 9.71
CA TYR A 135 10.67 3.34 9.98
C TYR A 135 11.98 3.16 9.24
N ASP A 136 13.05 2.76 9.94
CA ASP A 136 14.32 2.43 9.31
C ASP A 136 14.48 0.92 9.24
N LYS A 137 14.38 0.39 8.02
CA LYS A 137 14.50 -1.03 7.69
C LYS A 137 15.91 -1.58 7.87
N ALA A 138 16.93 -0.73 8.00
CA ALA A 138 18.34 -1.12 8.11
C ALA A 138 18.81 -1.34 9.56
N LEU A 139 18.10 -0.78 10.55
CA LEU A 139 18.40 -0.99 11.97
C LEU A 139 18.34 -2.48 12.35
N PHE A 140 18.99 -2.84 13.45
CA PHE A 140 19.04 -4.23 13.96
C PHE A 140 19.42 -5.26 12.88
N SER A 141 20.49 -4.98 12.13
CA SER A 141 20.99 -5.83 11.05
C SER A 141 19.93 -6.14 9.98
N GLY A 142 19.10 -5.16 9.64
CA GLY A 142 18.06 -5.30 8.62
C GLY A 142 16.70 -5.80 9.13
N GLN A 143 16.57 -6.08 10.43
CA GLN A 143 15.27 -6.38 11.07
C GLN A 143 14.40 -5.13 11.19
N GLY A 144 15.04 -3.97 11.24
CA GLY A 144 14.46 -2.64 11.24
C GLY A 144 13.85 -2.23 12.59
N ASP A 145 13.63 -0.92 12.75
CA ASP A 145 12.92 -0.36 13.90
C ASP A 145 12.31 1.01 13.56
N ARG A 146 11.37 1.44 14.39
CA ARG A 146 10.78 2.78 14.32
C ARG A 146 11.83 3.79 14.80
N LEU A 147 11.98 4.88 14.05
CA LEU A 147 12.84 5.98 14.46
C LEU A 147 12.23 6.71 15.67
N PRO A 148 13.05 7.41 16.48
CA PRO A 148 12.56 8.28 17.55
C PRO A 148 11.57 9.35 17.04
N GLU A 149 10.65 9.79 17.90
CA GLU A 149 9.58 10.74 17.54
C GLU A 149 10.08 12.11 17.03
N GLU A 150 11.32 12.47 17.32
CA GLU A 150 11.97 13.68 16.84
C GLU A 150 12.26 13.61 15.33
N ALA A 151 12.42 12.40 14.80
CA ALA A 151 12.64 12.16 13.37
C ALA A 151 11.33 12.01 12.57
N TRP A 152 10.18 12.02 13.24
CA TRP A 152 8.87 11.87 12.61
C TRP A 152 8.45 13.15 11.90
N ILE A 153 7.56 13.03 10.92
CA ILE A 153 7.11 14.17 10.11
C ILE A 153 5.92 14.83 10.79
N SER A 154 6.11 16.00 11.39
CA SER A 154 5.02 16.83 11.91
C SER A 154 4.15 17.37 10.77
N VAL A 155 2.83 17.26 10.92
CA VAL A 155 1.84 17.74 9.94
C VAL A 155 0.67 18.42 10.64
N ASN A 156 -0.03 19.29 9.91
CA ASN A 156 -1.16 20.10 10.41
C ASN A 156 -0.80 20.92 11.66
N GLN A 157 0.44 21.42 11.74
CA GLN A 157 0.86 22.29 12.84
C GLN A 157 0.17 23.67 12.73
N PRO A 158 0.03 24.42 13.83
CA PRO A 158 -0.50 25.78 13.78
C PRO A 158 0.26 26.65 12.77
N GLY A 159 -0.45 27.18 11.77
CA GLY A 159 0.12 28.00 10.70
C GLY A 159 0.47 27.22 9.42
N ASP A 160 0.41 25.89 9.43
CA ASP A 160 0.55 25.09 8.21
C ASP A 160 -0.63 25.33 7.26
N GLU A 161 -0.34 25.30 5.96
CA GLU A 161 -1.40 25.16 4.95
C GLU A 161 -2.13 23.83 5.14
N PRO A 162 -3.47 23.81 5.11
CA PRO A 162 -4.23 22.57 5.25
C PRO A 162 -3.86 21.54 4.19
N ILE A 163 -3.63 20.29 4.62
CA ILE A 163 -3.51 19.16 3.71
C ILE A 163 -4.83 18.98 2.97
N GLN A 164 -4.76 18.89 1.64
CA GLN A 164 -5.93 18.76 0.77
C GLN A 164 -6.10 17.34 0.25
N VAL A 165 -5.00 16.62 0.06
CA VAL A 165 -4.99 15.21 -0.38
C VAL A 165 -4.06 14.42 0.54
N ILE A 166 -4.52 13.25 0.95
CA ILE A 166 -3.71 12.24 1.62
C ILE A 166 -3.64 11.01 0.71
N ILE A 167 -2.43 10.54 0.42
CA ILE A 167 -2.18 9.27 -0.26
C ILE A 167 -1.52 8.33 0.75
N PHE A 168 -2.25 7.30 1.15
CA PHE A 168 -1.73 6.23 1.99
C PHE A 168 -1.49 4.99 1.14
N GLU A 169 -0.23 4.57 1.07
CA GLU A 169 0.18 3.50 0.17
C GLU A 169 0.72 2.28 0.91
N GLY A 170 0.54 1.10 0.33
CA GLY A 170 1.15 -0.12 0.83
C GLY A 170 0.73 -1.35 0.04
N TRP A 171 1.50 -2.42 0.17
CA TRP A 171 1.26 -3.64 -0.62
C TRP A 171 0.02 -4.42 -0.16
N SER A 172 -0.36 -4.29 1.11
CA SER A 172 -1.54 -4.91 1.72
C SER A 172 -2.65 -3.90 2.08
N VAL A 173 -2.45 -2.62 1.76
CA VAL A 173 -3.48 -1.57 1.98
C VAL A 173 -4.76 -1.95 1.23
N GLY A 174 -5.89 -1.90 1.93
CA GLY A 174 -7.20 -2.25 1.37
C GLY A 174 -7.52 -3.75 1.32
N PHE A 175 -6.60 -4.64 1.67
CA PHE A 175 -6.97 -6.04 1.92
C PHE A 175 -8.03 -6.12 3.03
N ARG A 176 -8.96 -7.05 2.87
CA ARG A 176 -10.04 -7.31 3.82
C ARG A 176 -9.99 -8.75 4.27
N SER A 177 -10.24 -8.96 5.57
CA SER A 177 -10.39 -10.30 6.12
C SER A 177 -11.51 -11.06 5.40
N LEU A 178 -11.35 -12.38 5.34
CA LEU A 178 -12.32 -13.33 4.84
C LEU A 178 -12.99 -14.05 6.01
N ASP A 179 -14.11 -14.69 5.73
CA ASP A 179 -14.69 -15.66 6.66
C ASP A 179 -13.76 -16.89 6.78
N GLU A 180 -13.79 -17.55 7.93
CA GLU A 180 -12.90 -18.68 8.21
C GLU A 180 -13.08 -19.81 7.18
N GLU A 181 -14.33 -20.07 6.78
CA GLU A 181 -14.69 -21.06 5.77
C GLU A 181 -14.07 -20.74 4.41
N ASP A 182 -14.05 -19.46 4.02
CA ASP A 182 -13.42 -18.99 2.78
C ASP A 182 -11.89 -19.17 2.82
N VAL A 183 -11.25 -18.90 3.97
CA VAL A 183 -9.80 -19.15 4.13
C VAL A 183 -9.50 -20.64 4.02
N ARG A 184 -10.29 -21.48 4.70
CA ARG A 184 -10.14 -22.94 4.67
C ARG A 184 -10.34 -23.48 3.26
N ALA A 185 -11.39 -23.08 2.56
CA ALA A 185 -11.66 -23.53 1.20
C ALA A 185 -10.52 -23.17 0.23
N ARG A 186 -9.94 -21.98 0.35
CA ARG A 186 -8.77 -21.56 -0.46
C ARG A 186 -7.50 -22.29 -0.08
N TRP A 187 -7.30 -22.55 1.21
CA TRP A 187 -6.18 -23.36 1.68
C TRP A 187 -6.28 -24.81 1.18
N GLU A 188 -7.48 -25.40 1.10
CA GLU A 188 -7.68 -26.75 0.56
C GLU A 188 -7.48 -26.84 -0.96
N ALA A 189 -7.80 -25.76 -1.68
CA ALA A 189 -7.65 -25.67 -3.14
C ALA A 189 -6.17 -25.60 -3.59
N PRO A 190 -5.88 -25.97 -4.86
CA PRO A 190 -4.56 -25.77 -5.43
C PRO A 190 -4.12 -24.31 -5.35
N SER A 191 -2.96 -24.10 -4.73
CA SER A 191 -2.37 -22.79 -4.49
C SER A 191 -0.86 -22.88 -4.57
N ARG A 192 -0.20 -21.75 -4.73
CA ARG A 192 1.25 -21.66 -4.83
C ARG A 192 1.90 -21.74 -3.45
N THR A 193 1.36 -21.01 -2.47
CA THR A 193 2.02 -20.88 -1.17
C THR A 193 1.13 -21.18 0.02
N LEU A 194 -0.21 -21.13 -0.08
CA LEU A 194 -1.09 -21.38 1.07
C LEU A 194 -0.81 -22.73 1.76
N ARG A 195 -0.60 -23.81 0.99
CA ARG A 195 -0.31 -25.16 1.52
C ARG A 195 1.05 -25.30 2.20
N HIS A 196 1.94 -24.31 2.09
CA HIS A 196 3.22 -24.28 2.81
C HIS A 196 3.06 -23.80 4.26
N HIS A 197 1.87 -23.29 4.62
CA HIS A 197 1.56 -22.81 5.96
C HIS A 197 0.44 -23.65 6.58
N GLN A 198 0.48 -23.78 7.91
CA GLN A 198 -0.64 -24.33 8.68
C GLN A 198 -1.85 -23.40 8.54
N LEU A 199 -3.07 -23.97 8.51
CA LEU A 199 -4.30 -23.18 8.37
C LEU A 199 -4.42 -22.13 9.48
N GLU A 200 -4.03 -22.48 10.71
CA GLU A 200 -4.07 -21.61 11.88
C GLU A 200 -3.18 -20.38 11.71
N HIS A 201 -2.06 -20.49 10.98
CA HIS A 201 -1.18 -19.35 10.70
C HIS A 201 -1.83 -18.37 9.71
N LEU A 202 -2.55 -18.88 8.71
CA LEU A 202 -3.30 -18.06 7.77
C LEU A 202 -4.50 -17.40 8.44
N LEU A 203 -5.21 -18.13 9.31
CA LEU A 203 -6.31 -17.59 10.12
C LEU A 203 -5.83 -16.52 11.08
N PHE A 204 -4.63 -16.67 11.67
CA PHE A 204 -4.02 -15.63 12.50
C PHE A 204 -3.83 -14.33 11.72
N VAL A 205 -3.21 -14.37 10.53
CA VAL A 205 -3.00 -13.19 9.68
C VAL A 205 -4.36 -12.60 9.24
N ASN A 206 -5.31 -13.45 8.89
CA ASN A 206 -6.67 -13.04 8.51
C ASN A 206 -7.42 -12.32 9.64
N ASP A 207 -7.28 -12.78 10.88
CA ASP A 207 -7.84 -12.12 12.06
C ASP A 207 -7.16 -10.77 12.31
N LYS A 208 -5.82 -10.71 12.29
CA LYS A 208 -5.08 -9.45 12.43
C LYS A 208 -5.47 -8.42 11.38
N LEU A 209 -5.79 -8.86 10.16
CA LEU A 209 -6.21 -8.00 9.06
C LEU A 209 -7.52 -7.23 9.38
N ARG A 210 -8.41 -7.74 10.24
CA ARG A 210 -9.62 -7.03 10.69
C ARG A 210 -9.29 -5.67 11.33
N GLY A 211 -8.13 -5.56 11.98
CA GLY A 211 -7.66 -4.31 12.59
C GLY A 211 -7.47 -3.16 11.59
N TYR A 212 -7.22 -3.48 10.32
CA TYR A 212 -6.92 -2.54 9.23
C TYR A 212 -8.19 -1.95 8.62
N ASP A 213 -9.37 -2.53 8.90
CA ASP A 213 -10.65 -2.09 8.37
C ASP A 213 -10.96 -0.64 8.79
N ALA A 214 -10.62 -0.27 10.01
CA ALA A 214 -10.79 1.10 10.53
C ALA A 214 -10.06 2.18 9.70
N VAL A 215 -9.00 1.79 8.98
CA VAL A 215 -8.27 2.69 8.07
C VAL A 215 -8.84 2.59 6.66
N THR A 216 -9.15 1.37 6.21
CA THR A 216 -9.69 1.18 4.87
C THR A 216 -11.07 1.85 4.70
N ASP A 217 -11.89 1.86 5.76
CA ASP A 217 -13.22 2.47 5.77
C ASP A 217 -13.19 4.00 5.69
N VAL A 218 -12.05 4.64 5.94
CA VAL A 218 -11.93 6.11 5.83
C VAL A 218 -11.56 6.60 4.44
N PHE A 219 -11.21 5.71 3.51
CA PHE A 219 -10.82 6.10 2.16
C PHE A 219 -11.99 6.68 1.36
N ASP A 220 -11.74 7.80 0.70
CA ASP A 220 -12.66 8.47 -0.23
C ASP A 220 -12.56 7.97 -1.65
N ALA A 221 -11.36 7.52 -2.01
CA ALA A 221 -11.08 6.87 -3.27
C ALA A 221 -9.98 5.82 -3.07
N PHE A 222 -9.87 4.89 -4.01
CA PHE A 222 -8.87 3.84 -3.98
C PHE A 222 -8.20 3.64 -5.33
N ILE A 223 -6.89 3.44 -5.33
CA ILE A 223 -6.10 3.14 -6.53
C ILE A 223 -5.46 1.76 -6.34
N HIS A 224 -5.77 0.82 -7.22
CA HIS A 224 -5.20 -0.52 -7.22
C HIS A 224 -4.35 -0.73 -8.47
N ILE A 225 -3.04 -0.86 -8.29
CA ILE A 225 -2.11 -1.27 -9.35
C ILE A 225 -2.03 -2.80 -9.34
N ASP A 226 -2.91 -3.42 -10.13
CA ASP A 226 -3.00 -4.86 -10.27
C ASP A 226 -2.05 -5.37 -11.35
N SER A 227 -1.73 -6.65 -11.33
CA SER A 227 -0.95 -7.31 -12.38
C SER A 227 -1.81 -8.29 -13.17
N GLU A 228 -1.50 -8.46 -14.46
CA GLU A 228 -2.13 -9.52 -15.29
C GLU A 228 -1.91 -10.90 -14.65
N HIS A 229 -0.72 -11.12 -14.09
CA HIS A 229 -0.37 -12.32 -13.34
C HIS A 229 0.35 -11.94 -12.04
N LEU A 230 -0.08 -12.52 -10.92
CA LEU A 230 0.52 -12.25 -9.61
C LEU A 230 1.98 -12.71 -9.55
N ASP A 231 2.34 -13.78 -10.26
CA ASP A 231 3.70 -14.32 -10.32
C ASP A 231 4.75 -13.32 -10.83
N TYR A 232 4.35 -12.23 -11.47
CA TYR A 232 5.28 -11.17 -11.88
C TYR A 232 6.02 -10.55 -10.69
N VAL A 233 5.45 -10.63 -9.48
CA VAL A 233 6.09 -10.17 -8.24
C VAL A 233 7.46 -10.81 -8.00
N TYR A 234 7.63 -12.10 -8.31
CA TYR A 234 8.92 -12.79 -8.17
C TYR A 234 9.99 -12.15 -9.04
N ALA A 235 9.63 -11.93 -10.30
CA ALA A 235 10.56 -11.42 -11.30
C ALA A 235 10.82 -9.92 -11.11
N TRP A 236 9.81 -9.15 -10.68
CA TRP A 236 10.00 -7.75 -10.28
C TRP A 236 10.87 -7.59 -9.04
N ARG A 237 10.74 -8.49 -8.04
CA ARG A 237 11.60 -8.47 -6.87
C ARG A 237 13.04 -8.83 -7.23
N GLN A 238 13.22 -9.81 -8.12
CA GLN A 238 14.54 -10.17 -8.66
C GLN A 238 15.22 -8.99 -9.37
N GLU A 239 14.49 -8.25 -10.22
CA GLU A 239 14.99 -7.04 -10.88
C GLU A 239 15.41 -5.95 -9.90
N GLN A 240 14.70 -5.80 -8.76
CA GLN A 240 15.09 -4.86 -7.71
C GLN A 240 16.43 -5.23 -7.07
N GLU A 241 16.64 -6.51 -6.74
CA GLU A 241 17.91 -6.99 -6.19
C GLU A 241 19.06 -6.87 -7.20
N GLU A 242 18.80 -7.06 -8.50
CA GLU A 242 19.77 -6.79 -9.56
C GLU A 242 20.10 -5.31 -9.72
N SER A 243 19.11 -4.43 -9.58
CA SER A 243 19.33 -2.98 -9.57
C SER A 243 20.16 -2.56 -8.35
N LEU A 244 19.89 -3.15 -7.18
CA LEU A 244 20.65 -2.90 -5.95
C LEU A 244 22.12 -3.31 -6.12
N ARG A 245 22.37 -4.51 -6.66
CA ARG A 245 23.73 -5.00 -6.94
C ARG A 245 24.50 -4.08 -7.88
N ARG A 246 23.86 -3.65 -8.97
CA ARG A 246 24.46 -2.68 -9.91
C ARG A 246 24.76 -1.34 -9.24
N ALA A 247 23.81 -0.81 -8.45
CA ALA A 247 23.99 0.47 -7.77
C ALA A 247 25.12 0.44 -6.73
N ARG A 248 25.36 -0.72 -6.09
CA ARG A 248 26.45 -0.92 -5.13
C ARG A 248 27.77 -1.36 -5.75
N GLY A 249 27.77 -1.76 -7.02
CA GLY A 249 28.93 -2.37 -7.67
C GLY A 249 29.35 -3.70 -7.04
N ASP A 250 28.44 -4.38 -6.33
CA ASP A 250 28.72 -5.59 -5.54
C ASP A 250 27.78 -6.72 -5.96
N PRO A 251 28.27 -7.78 -6.63
CA PRO A 251 27.47 -8.94 -7.03
C PRO A 251 26.88 -9.74 -5.87
N SER A 252 27.43 -9.60 -4.67
CA SER A 252 26.99 -10.28 -3.44
C SER A 252 26.00 -9.46 -2.61
N ALA A 253 25.77 -8.20 -2.97
CA ALA A 253 24.82 -7.35 -2.26
C ALA A 253 23.37 -7.85 -2.43
N GLY A 254 22.58 -7.75 -1.36
CA GLY A 254 21.16 -8.09 -1.38
C GLY A 254 20.91 -9.60 -1.35
N MET A 255 19.76 -10.00 -1.86
CA MET A 255 19.30 -11.39 -1.85
C MET A 255 19.74 -12.16 -3.10
N THR A 256 20.14 -13.42 -2.89
CA THR A 256 20.26 -14.41 -3.97
C THR A 256 18.89 -14.72 -4.59
N PRO A 257 18.82 -15.26 -5.82
CA PRO A 257 17.54 -15.65 -6.43
C PRO A 257 16.69 -16.60 -5.57
N LYS A 258 17.32 -17.54 -4.85
CA LYS A 258 16.63 -18.44 -3.92
C LYS A 258 16.07 -17.69 -2.70
N GLN A 259 16.81 -16.70 -2.18
CA GLN A 259 16.32 -15.85 -1.10
C GLN A 259 15.18 -14.94 -1.58
N VAL A 260 15.20 -14.45 -2.81
CA VAL A 260 14.09 -13.69 -3.41
C VAL A 260 12.81 -14.53 -3.44
N VAL A 261 12.89 -15.78 -3.90
CA VAL A 261 11.71 -16.67 -3.91
C VAL A 261 11.16 -16.85 -2.50
N ARG A 262 12.02 -17.22 -1.53
CA ARG A 262 11.59 -17.38 -0.12
C ARG A 262 11.02 -16.09 0.48
N PHE A 263 11.61 -14.94 0.14
CA PHE A 263 11.12 -13.65 0.58
C PHE A 263 9.71 -13.41 0.06
N VAL A 264 9.50 -13.55 -1.26
CA VAL A 264 8.19 -13.33 -1.89
C VAL A 264 7.16 -14.36 -1.41
N ASP A 265 7.56 -15.61 -1.18
CA ASP A 265 6.68 -16.65 -0.64
C ASP A 265 6.12 -16.28 0.75
N GLY A 266 6.80 -15.41 1.50
CA GLY A 266 6.29 -14.88 2.77
C GLY A 266 5.21 -13.81 2.64
N TYR A 267 4.95 -13.27 1.44
CA TYR A 267 3.90 -12.28 1.14
C TYR A 267 2.83 -12.83 0.19
N PHE A 268 3.17 -13.85 -0.59
CA PHE A 268 2.31 -14.42 -1.60
C PHE A 268 0.98 -15.01 -1.07
N PRO A 269 0.94 -15.64 0.13
CA PRO A 269 -0.31 -16.10 0.73
C PRO A 269 -1.38 -15.01 0.82
N ALA A 270 -0.99 -13.79 1.19
CA ALA A 270 -1.90 -12.65 1.24
C ALA A 270 -2.41 -12.25 -0.15
N TYR A 271 -1.60 -12.38 -1.21
CA TYR A 271 -2.10 -12.16 -2.58
C TYR A 271 -3.13 -13.21 -3.00
N GLU A 272 -2.92 -14.48 -2.65
CA GLU A 272 -3.86 -15.57 -2.95
C GLU A 272 -5.18 -15.43 -2.19
N LEU A 273 -5.13 -14.95 -0.94
CA LEU A 273 -6.31 -14.75 -0.10
C LEU A 273 -7.05 -13.44 -0.41
N TYR A 274 -6.38 -12.30 -0.50
CA TYR A 274 -7.07 -11.01 -0.35
C TYR A 274 -7.23 -10.22 -1.66
N THR A 275 -6.41 -10.47 -2.69
CA THR A 275 -6.46 -9.70 -3.94
C THR A 275 -7.81 -9.81 -4.67
N ALA A 276 -8.50 -10.95 -4.58
CA ALA A 276 -9.81 -11.12 -5.21
C ALA A 276 -10.85 -10.10 -4.70
N ALA A 277 -10.80 -9.73 -3.41
CA ALA A 277 -11.67 -8.71 -2.85
C ALA A 277 -11.32 -7.31 -3.40
N LEU A 278 -10.03 -6.97 -3.51
CA LEU A 278 -9.59 -5.72 -4.14
C LEU A 278 -10.12 -5.60 -5.56
N ARG A 279 -10.02 -6.67 -6.36
CA ARG A 279 -10.46 -6.70 -7.76
C ARG A 279 -11.96 -6.46 -7.93
N ARG A 280 -12.78 -6.84 -6.94
CA ARG A 280 -14.24 -6.60 -6.96
C ARG A 280 -14.64 -5.19 -6.50
N GLY A 281 -13.73 -4.46 -5.86
CA GLY A 281 -14.00 -3.15 -5.26
C GLY A 281 -14.17 -3.23 -3.75
N ILE A 282 -13.44 -2.38 -3.02
CA ILE A 282 -13.51 -2.32 -1.55
C ILE A 282 -14.37 -1.17 -1.01
N LEU A 283 -14.75 -0.22 -1.87
CA LEU A 283 -15.60 0.91 -1.54
C LEU A 283 -17.04 0.65 -2.03
N LYS A 284 -17.69 -0.38 -1.48
CA LYS A 284 -18.98 -0.91 -1.97
C LYS A 284 -20.09 0.16 -2.07
N ASP A 285 -20.11 1.11 -1.13
CA ASP A 285 -21.12 2.16 -1.06
C ASP A 285 -20.76 3.41 -1.90
N ARG A 286 -19.65 3.36 -2.65
CA ARG A 286 -19.12 4.50 -3.40
C ARG A 286 -18.70 4.08 -4.81
N PRO A 287 -19.64 3.71 -5.70
CA PRO A 287 -19.32 3.27 -7.05
C PRO A 287 -18.54 4.33 -7.83
N GLY A 288 -17.57 3.88 -8.63
CA GLY A 288 -16.68 4.74 -9.40
C GLY A 288 -15.59 5.44 -8.59
N ARG A 289 -15.47 5.17 -7.27
CA ARG A 289 -14.39 5.67 -6.41
C ARG A 289 -13.20 4.72 -6.32
N GLN A 290 -13.17 3.64 -7.08
CA GLN A 290 -11.99 2.79 -7.19
C GLN A 290 -11.47 2.72 -8.63
N LEU A 291 -10.18 3.04 -8.79
CA LEU A 291 -9.44 2.91 -10.03
C LEU A 291 -8.58 1.64 -9.96
N ARG A 292 -8.77 0.70 -10.88
CA ARG A 292 -7.90 -0.47 -11.04
C ARG A 292 -7.13 -0.34 -12.35
N MET A 293 -5.80 -0.31 -12.25
CA MET A 293 -4.89 -0.35 -13.41
C MET A 293 -4.25 -1.72 -13.46
N ILE A 294 -4.52 -2.47 -14.52
CA ILE A 294 -3.92 -3.80 -14.74
C ILE A 294 -2.65 -3.59 -15.57
N VAL A 295 -1.51 -3.99 -15.02
CA VAL A 295 -0.21 -3.85 -15.68
C VAL A 295 0.36 -5.20 -16.11
N GLY A 296 1.05 -5.19 -17.25
CA GLY A 296 1.78 -6.36 -17.73
C GLY A 296 3.15 -6.50 -17.10
N ARG A 297 3.90 -7.53 -17.49
CA ARG A 297 5.24 -7.82 -16.95
C ARG A 297 6.24 -6.66 -17.09
N ASP A 298 6.05 -5.82 -18.11
CA ASP A 298 6.79 -4.60 -18.41
C ASP A 298 6.36 -3.38 -17.56
N ARG A 299 5.42 -3.56 -16.62
CA ARG A 299 4.78 -2.54 -15.79
C ARG A 299 4.00 -1.49 -16.58
N LYS A 300 3.74 -1.71 -17.87
CA LYS A 300 2.88 -0.83 -18.67
C LYS A 300 1.41 -1.18 -18.41
N VAL A 301 0.58 -0.14 -18.34
CA VAL A 301 -0.88 -0.29 -18.23
C VAL A 301 -1.39 -1.00 -19.47
N LYS A 302 -2.12 -2.09 -19.26
CA LYS A 302 -2.80 -2.88 -20.30
C LYS A 302 -4.29 -2.60 -20.30
N GLN A 303 -4.86 -2.36 -19.12
CA GLN A 303 -6.28 -2.10 -18.94
C GLN A 303 -6.51 -1.18 -17.73
N VAL A 304 -7.55 -0.36 -17.82
CA VAL A 304 -8.02 0.50 -16.75
C VAL A 304 -9.51 0.23 -16.50
N GLU A 305 -9.87 0.01 -15.24
CA GLU A 305 -11.24 -0.19 -14.81
C GLU A 305 -11.61 0.84 -13.75
N ARG A 306 -12.82 1.39 -13.85
CA ARG A 306 -13.45 2.14 -12.75
C ARG A 306 -14.52 1.27 -12.13
N ILE A 307 -14.37 1.03 -10.83
CA ILE A 307 -15.22 0.19 -9.98
C ILE A 307 -15.99 1.10 -9.02
#